data_AF-A0A497MBG2-F1
#
_entry.id   AF-A0A497MBG2-F1
#
_cell.length_a   1.000
_cell.length_b   1.000
_cell.length_c   1.000
_cell.angle_alpha   90.00
_cell.angle_beta   90.00
_cell.angle_gamma   90.00
#
_symmetry.space_group_name_H-M   'P 1'
#
loop_
_entity.id
_entity.type
_entity.pdbx_description
1 polymer ?
#
loop_
_entity_poly.entity_id
_entity_poly.type
_entity_poly.pdbx_seq_one_letter_code
_entity_poly.pdbx_strand_id
1 'polypeptide(L)'
;MKMSVKESSLRDLIKAHKDFWRMKNPKPLLRVRRYSPLRSDVKIPLSDGRSVSDNVALDPDLIDPKLFIQRLDEYRKASLITGDFIESLAPYDLCWTQAFIGCPIRVSSGKVWSEPFLKDITELKFSNLKVDRRWFNKLLEFTESLIEYSAGRYPIVQPLFRGPIDMAASALGPDKLCIAAYKHKEDLDLFLDFCAQTFIKALRAQADLIPRF
;
A
#
# COMPACT_ATOMS: atom_id res chain seq x y z
N MET A 1 16.54 14.32 34.22
CA MET A 1 16.13 12.98 33.77
C MET A 1 17.03 12.58 32.61
N LYS A 2 17.95 11.61 32.78
CA LYS A 2 18.86 11.18 31.69
C LYS A 2 18.06 10.38 30.67
N MET A 3 18.01 10.84 29.43
CA MET A 3 17.38 10.12 28.32
C MET A 3 18.19 8.87 27.93
N SER A 4 17.51 7.83 27.45
CA SER A 4 18.15 6.61 26.98
C SER A 4 18.91 6.85 25.66
N VAL A 5 20.06 6.19 25.47
CA VAL A 5 20.90 6.30 24.24
C VAL A 5 20.12 5.96 22.95
N LYS A 6 19.10 5.09 23.04
CA LYS A 6 18.21 4.78 21.91
C LYS A 6 17.25 5.92 21.57
N GLU A 7 16.77 6.65 22.57
CA GLU A 7 15.85 7.78 22.38
C GLU A 7 16.57 9.00 21.79
N SER A 8 17.81 9.27 22.19
CA SER A 8 18.63 10.32 21.57
C SER A 8 18.91 10.00 20.10
N SER A 9 19.28 8.74 19.80
CA SER A 9 19.52 8.28 18.42
C SER A 9 18.30 8.41 17.51
N LEU A 10 17.09 8.10 18.00
CA LEU A 10 15.86 8.24 17.21
C LEU A 10 15.53 9.71 16.91
N ARG A 11 15.68 10.62 17.89
CA ARG A 11 15.42 12.05 17.69
C ARG A 11 16.37 12.67 16.67
N ASP A 12 17.64 12.34 16.76
CA ASP A 12 18.65 12.79 15.81
C ASP A 12 18.32 12.29 14.39
N LEU A 13 17.87 11.04 14.29
CA LEU A 13 17.45 10.47 13.01
C LEU A 13 16.20 11.15 12.43
N ILE A 14 15.19 11.41 13.25
CA ILE A 14 14.00 12.18 12.83
C ILE A 14 14.41 13.57 12.34
N LYS A 15 15.37 14.22 13.01
CA LYS A 15 15.90 15.52 12.55
C LYS A 15 16.59 15.38 11.20
N ALA A 16 17.43 14.36 11.01
CA ALA A 16 18.10 14.11 9.73
C ALA A 16 17.10 13.89 8.57
N HIS A 17 16.02 13.14 8.80
CA HIS A 17 14.92 12.98 7.84
C HIS A 17 14.22 14.30 7.53
N LYS A 18 13.93 15.13 8.54
CA LYS A 18 13.35 16.47 8.33
C LYS A 18 14.26 17.36 7.50
N ASP A 19 15.56 17.32 7.76
CA ASP A 19 16.55 18.10 7.02
C ASP A 19 16.66 17.59 5.57
N PHE A 20 16.58 16.27 5.35
CA PHE A 20 16.54 15.67 4.01
C PHE A 20 15.36 16.17 3.17
N TRP A 21 14.12 16.09 3.70
CA TRP A 21 12.93 16.57 2.98
C TRP A 21 12.92 18.08 2.73
N ARG A 22 13.71 18.84 3.50
CA ARG A 22 13.88 20.29 3.34
C ARG A 22 15.12 20.66 2.51
N MET A 23 15.84 19.67 1.98
CA MET A 23 17.09 19.86 1.23
C MET A 23 18.17 20.61 2.03
N LYS A 24 18.25 20.37 3.35
CA LYS A 24 19.20 20.96 4.30
C LYS A 24 20.24 19.97 4.84
N ASN A 25 20.14 18.71 4.44
CA ASN A 25 21.04 17.66 4.87
C ASN A 25 22.43 17.83 4.22
N PRO A 26 23.53 17.72 4.99
CA PRO A 26 24.88 17.85 4.44
C PRO A 26 25.32 16.60 3.65
N LYS A 27 24.63 15.47 3.85
CA LYS A 27 24.92 14.17 3.22
C LYS A 27 23.62 13.39 2.99
N PRO A 28 23.55 12.48 2.01
CA PRO A 28 22.36 11.64 1.79
C PRO A 28 22.11 10.71 2.99
N LEU A 29 20.85 10.31 3.16
CA LEU A 29 20.46 9.21 4.05
C LEU A 29 20.65 7.89 3.30
N LEU A 30 21.34 6.92 3.90
CA LEU A 30 21.69 5.67 3.23
C LEU A 30 21.26 4.43 4.02
N ARG A 31 20.75 3.43 3.29
CA ARG A 31 20.59 2.06 3.76
C ARG A 31 21.02 1.07 2.68
N VAL A 32 21.97 0.20 3.02
CA VAL A 32 22.38 -0.91 2.17
C VAL A 32 21.69 -2.18 2.66
N ARG A 33 21.07 -2.93 1.74
CA ARG A 33 20.49 -4.25 2.02
C ARG A 33 20.99 -5.26 1.01
N ARG A 34 21.09 -6.52 1.43
CA ARG A 34 21.35 -7.63 0.52
C ARG A 34 20.15 -7.76 -0.42
N TYR A 35 20.42 -7.80 -1.73
CA TYR A 35 19.39 -8.08 -2.72
C TYR A 35 18.77 -9.46 -2.47
N SER A 36 17.45 -9.54 -2.56
CA SER A 36 16.70 -10.79 -2.53
C SER A 36 15.83 -10.81 -3.80
N PRO A 37 15.98 -11.82 -4.67
CA PRO A 37 15.21 -11.90 -5.90
C PRO A 37 13.73 -12.13 -5.60
N LEU A 38 12.87 -11.80 -6.57
CA LEU A 38 11.46 -12.16 -6.51
C LEU A 38 11.36 -13.70 -6.44
N ARG A 39 10.61 -14.19 -5.44
CA ARG A 39 10.36 -15.62 -5.28
C ARG A 39 8.92 -15.95 -5.65
N SER A 40 8.74 -17.02 -6.42
CA SER A 40 7.44 -17.53 -6.84
C SER A 40 6.77 -18.44 -5.80
N ASP A 41 7.50 -18.85 -4.76
CA ASP A 41 7.00 -19.72 -3.69
C ASP A 41 6.29 -18.96 -2.56
N VAL A 42 6.18 -17.63 -2.65
CA VAL A 42 5.43 -16.83 -1.70
C VAL A 42 3.93 -17.06 -1.89
N LYS A 43 3.34 -17.83 -0.99
CA LYS A 43 1.91 -18.12 -0.97
C LYS A 43 1.15 -17.11 -0.11
N ILE A 44 0.05 -16.55 -0.58
CA ILE A 44 -0.80 -15.67 0.25
C ILE A 44 -1.74 -16.56 1.08
N PRO A 45 -1.71 -16.45 2.42
CA PRO A 45 -2.58 -17.25 3.28
C PRO A 45 -3.98 -16.65 3.29
N LEU A 46 -5.00 -17.51 3.29
CA LEU A 46 -6.41 -17.13 3.37
C LEU A 46 -7.03 -17.59 4.70
N SER A 47 -8.08 -16.88 5.13
CA SER A 47 -8.79 -17.15 6.39
C SER A 47 -9.45 -18.53 6.44
N ASP A 48 -9.71 -19.16 5.30
CA ASP A 48 -10.28 -20.51 5.17
C ASP A 48 -9.23 -21.64 5.19
N GLY A 49 -7.97 -21.31 5.47
CA GLY A 49 -6.86 -22.25 5.54
C GLY A 49 -6.23 -22.59 4.18
N ARG A 50 -6.80 -22.11 3.07
CA ARG A 50 -6.16 -22.26 1.74
C ARG A 50 -5.02 -21.27 1.57
N SER A 51 -4.21 -21.52 0.56
CA SER A 51 -3.29 -20.52 0.00
C SER A 51 -3.74 -20.20 -1.42
N VAL A 52 -3.55 -18.94 -1.83
CA VAL A 52 -3.95 -18.51 -3.17
C VAL A 52 -3.09 -19.22 -4.21
N SER A 53 -3.73 -19.91 -5.16
CA SER A 53 -3.10 -20.43 -6.37
C SER A 53 -3.02 -19.36 -7.45
N ASP A 54 -2.11 -19.54 -8.41
CA ASP A 54 -1.99 -18.60 -9.53
C ASP A 54 -3.32 -18.43 -10.28
N ASN A 55 -3.56 -17.19 -10.71
CA ASN A 55 -4.72 -16.73 -11.48
C ASN A 55 -6.07 -16.76 -10.74
N VAL A 56 -6.08 -16.88 -9.41
CA VAL A 56 -7.31 -16.71 -8.62
C VAL A 56 -7.47 -15.25 -8.19
N ALA A 57 -8.68 -14.71 -8.33
CA ALA A 57 -9.03 -13.40 -7.82
C ALA A 57 -9.14 -13.43 -6.29
N LEU A 58 -8.53 -12.46 -5.62
CA LEU A 58 -8.60 -12.28 -4.17
C LEU A 58 -9.95 -11.67 -3.79
N ASP A 59 -10.61 -12.30 -2.83
CA ASP A 59 -11.74 -11.72 -2.14
C ASP A 59 -11.24 -11.05 -0.83
N PRO A 60 -11.58 -9.77 -0.56
CA PRO A 60 -11.18 -9.09 0.66
C PRO A 60 -11.62 -9.82 1.95
N ASP A 61 -12.73 -10.55 1.94
CA ASP A 61 -13.23 -11.27 3.12
C ASP A 61 -12.40 -12.50 3.46
N LEU A 62 -11.61 -13.01 2.50
CA LEU A 62 -10.67 -14.11 2.71
C LEU A 62 -9.31 -13.65 3.25
N ILE A 63 -9.09 -12.33 3.34
CA ILE A 63 -7.85 -11.75 3.87
C ILE A 63 -7.99 -11.60 5.38
N ASP A 64 -7.17 -12.34 6.12
CA ASP A 64 -6.98 -12.17 7.57
C ASP A 64 -5.62 -11.50 7.83
N PRO A 65 -5.60 -10.22 8.27
CA PRO A 65 -4.35 -9.51 8.60
C PRO A 65 -3.44 -10.26 9.58
N LYS A 66 -4.01 -11.05 10.50
CA LYS A 66 -3.23 -11.78 11.52
C LYS A 66 -2.32 -12.84 10.91
N LEU A 67 -2.75 -13.49 9.83
CA LEU A 67 -1.93 -14.47 9.11
C LEU A 67 -0.70 -13.84 8.43
N PHE A 68 -0.78 -12.57 8.04
CA PHE A 68 0.36 -11.83 7.51
C PHE A 68 1.31 -11.37 8.62
N ILE A 69 0.75 -10.98 9.76
CA ILE A 69 1.52 -10.55 10.94
C ILE A 69 2.33 -11.71 11.53
N GLN A 70 1.77 -12.92 11.61
CA GLN A 70 2.49 -14.12 12.07
C GLN A 70 3.79 -14.35 11.29
N ARG A 71 3.77 -14.10 9.97
CA ARG A 71 4.99 -14.19 9.14
C ARG A 71 6.00 -13.10 9.47
N LEU A 72 5.58 -11.93 9.93
CA LEU A 72 6.52 -10.91 10.39
C LEU A 72 7.33 -11.40 11.59
N ASP A 73 6.71 -12.11 12.54
CA ASP A 73 7.42 -12.67 13.69
C ASP A 73 8.49 -13.70 13.29
N GLU A 74 8.21 -14.52 12.27
CA GLU A 74 9.14 -15.50 11.74
C GLU A 74 10.41 -14.86 11.15
N TYR A 75 10.28 -13.67 10.55
CA TYR A 75 11.36 -13.03 9.80
C TYR A 75 11.98 -11.80 10.47
N ARG A 76 11.34 -11.20 11.50
CA ARG A 76 11.67 -9.84 11.94
C ARG A 76 12.11 -9.79 13.42
N LYS A 77 13.40 -10.00 13.64
CA LYS A 77 14.15 -9.58 14.86
C LYS A 77 14.90 -8.27 14.63
N ALA A 78 14.34 -7.34 13.87
CA ALA A 78 15.05 -6.14 13.43
C ALA A 78 15.02 -5.03 14.49
N SER A 79 16.16 -4.36 14.67
CA SER A 79 16.25 -3.08 15.39
C SER A 79 15.34 -2.05 14.73
N LEU A 80 14.70 -1.18 15.54
CA LEU A 80 13.89 -0.05 15.07
C LEU A 80 14.68 0.87 14.12
N ILE A 81 16.00 0.96 14.32
CA ILE A 81 16.90 1.77 13.50
C ILE A 81 17.83 0.84 12.73
N THR A 82 17.89 1.01 11.41
CA THR A 82 18.78 0.29 10.50
C THR A 82 19.49 1.26 9.57
N GLY A 83 20.75 1.59 9.87
CA GLY A 83 21.47 2.68 9.19
C GLY A 83 20.77 4.02 9.44
N ASP A 84 20.56 4.81 8.39
CA ASP A 84 19.85 6.09 8.46
C ASP A 84 18.32 5.97 8.31
N PHE A 85 17.74 4.80 8.59
CA PHE A 85 16.31 4.53 8.39
C PHE A 85 15.63 4.01 9.64
N ILE A 86 14.38 4.43 9.80
CA ILE A 86 13.46 3.95 10.83
C ILE A 86 12.65 2.80 10.19
N GLU A 87 12.68 1.63 10.82
CA GLU A 87 11.88 0.49 10.37
C GLU A 87 10.42 0.71 10.73
N SER A 88 9.56 0.75 9.71
CA SER A 88 8.11 0.84 9.85
C SER A 88 7.42 -0.47 9.50
N LEU A 89 6.12 -0.51 9.81
CA LEU A 89 5.19 -1.52 9.36
C LEU A 89 4.12 -0.85 8.48
N ALA A 90 3.68 -1.56 7.45
CA ALA A 90 2.59 -1.15 6.58
C ALA A 90 1.75 -2.38 6.23
N PRO A 91 0.46 -2.21 5.90
CA PRO A 91 -0.34 -3.28 5.32
C PRO A 91 0.38 -3.93 4.14
N TYR A 92 0.21 -5.24 3.96
CA TYR A 92 0.80 -5.94 2.82
C TYR A 92 0.29 -5.32 1.50
N ASP A 93 1.14 -5.20 0.47
CA ASP A 93 0.71 -4.60 -0.80
C ASP A 93 -0.25 -5.55 -1.53
N LEU A 94 -1.54 -5.20 -1.48
CA LEU A 94 -2.63 -5.91 -2.13
C LEU A 94 -3.22 -5.10 -3.30
N CYS A 95 -2.46 -4.16 -3.87
CA CYS A 95 -2.96 -3.24 -4.90
C CYS A 95 -4.19 -2.43 -4.42
N TRP A 96 -4.09 -1.91 -3.19
CA TRP A 96 -5.21 -1.27 -2.47
C TRP A 96 -5.97 -0.23 -3.29
N THR A 97 -5.27 0.73 -3.90
CA THR A 97 -5.94 1.82 -4.64
C THR A 97 -6.63 1.34 -5.90
N GLN A 98 -6.08 0.35 -6.60
CA GLN A 98 -6.75 -0.33 -7.72
C GLN A 98 -7.99 -1.10 -7.25
N ALA A 99 -7.90 -1.80 -6.13
CA ALA A 99 -9.02 -2.55 -5.58
C ALA A 99 -10.19 -1.62 -5.20
N PHE A 100 -9.90 -0.44 -4.65
CA PHE A 100 -10.92 0.56 -4.31
C PHE A 100 -11.74 1.04 -5.49
N ILE A 101 -11.18 1.07 -6.69
CA ILE A 101 -11.89 1.51 -7.91
C ILE A 101 -12.52 0.34 -8.68
N GLY A 102 -12.40 -0.89 -8.17
CA GLY A 102 -13.06 -2.07 -8.72
C GLY A 102 -12.18 -2.97 -9.60
N CYS A 103 -10.87 -2.75 -9.68
CA CYS A 103 -9.99 -3.71 -10.35
C CYS A 103 -10.02 -5.07 -9.63
N PRO A 104 -10.23 -6.19 -10.34
CA PRO A 104 -9.99 -7.51 -9.78
C PRO A 104 -8.53 -7.66 -9.35
N ILE A 105 -8.31 -8.09 -8.10
CA ILE A 105 -6.96 -8.32 -7.58
C ILE A 105 -6.64 -9.79 -7.73
N ARG A 106 -5.49 -10.13 -8.32
CA ARG A 106 -5.06 -11.51 -8.55
C ARG A 106 -3.68 -11.77 -7.98
N VAL A 107 -3.39 -13.05 -7.77
CA VAL A 107 -2.04 -13.53 -7.51
C VAL A 107 -1.51 -14.28 -8.73
N SER A 108 -0.30 -13.95 -9.14
CA SER A 108 0.43 -14.68 -10.19
C SER A 108 1.90 -14.76 -9.80
N SER A 109 2.49 -15.96 -9.83
CA SER A 109 3.89 -16.20 -9.45
C SER A 109 4.23 -15.63 -8.07
N GLY A 110 3.30 -15.79 -7.11
CA GLY A 110 3.47 -15.30 -5.73
C GLY A 110 3.45 -13.76 -5.60
N LYS A 111 2.95 -13.04 -6.60
CA LYS A 111 2.84 -11.58 -6.61
C LYS A 111 1.40 -11.14 -6.82
N VAL A 112 1.03 -10.08 -6.12
CA VAL A 112 -0.29 -9.46 -6.24
C VAL A 112 -0.25 -8.44 -7.36
N TRP A 113 -1.28 -8.46 -8.21
CA TRP A 113 -1.45 -7.49 -9.28
C TRP A 113 -2.94 -7.24 -9.52
N SER A 114 -3.25 -6.14 -10.20
CA SER A 114 -4.61 -5.72 -10.54
C SER A 114 -4.91 -5.98 -12.02
N GLU A 115 -6.03 -6.62 -12.32
CA GLU A 115 -6.52 -6.81 -13.69
C GLU A 115 -7.36 -5.60 -14.15
N PRO A 116 -7.27 -5.19 -15.43
CA PRO A 116 -8.19 -4.21 -15.98
C PRO A 116 -9.62 -4.73 -16.00
N PHE A 117 -10.57 -3.83 -15.75
CA PHE A 117 -12.01 -4.12 -15.79
C PHE A 117 -12.76 -3.30 -16.85
N LEU A 118 -12.14 -2.23 -17.36
CA LEU A 118 -12.70 -1.41 -18.41
C LEU A 118 -12.17 -1.85 -19.77
N LYS A 119 -13.06 -2.03 -20.74
CA LYS A 119 -12.64 -2.28 -22.12
C LYS A 119 -12.31 -0.99 -22.84
N ASP A 120 -13.05 0.07 -22.56
CA ASP A 120 -12.87 1.43 -23.08
C ASP A 120 -13.32 2.46 -22.02
N ILE A 121 -12.74 3.66 -22.02
CA ILE A 121 -13.09 4.72 -21.06
C ILE A 121 -14.53 5.21 -21.27
N THR A 122 -15.04 5.17 -22.51
CA THR A 122 -16.40 5.61 -22.86
C THR A 122 -17.49 4.69 -22.31
N GLU A 123 -17.15 3.49 -21.85
CA GLU A 123 -18.07 2.59 -21.17
C GLU A 123 -18.40 3.07 -19.73
N LEU A 124 -17.63 4.01 -19.20
CA LEU A 124 -17.84 4.55 -17.86
C LEU A 124 -19.12 5.37 -17.79
N LYS A 125 -20.07 4.85 -17.01
CA LYS A 125 -21.16 5.66 -16.47
C LYS A 125 -20.71 6.24 -15.14
N PHE A 126 -20.31 7.51 -15.12
CA PHE A 126 -19.80 8.18 -13.92
C PHE A 126 -20.76 8.10 -12.72
N SER A 127 -22.07 8.08 -12.95
CA SER A 127 -23.09 7.88 -11.91
C SER A 127 -22.98 6.55 -11.16
N ASN A 128 -22.30 5.57 -11.74
CA ASN A 128 -22.15 4.22 -11.20
C ASN A 128 -20.79 4.01 -10.50
N LEU A 129 -19.87 4.97 -10.63
CA LEU A 129 -18.56 4.88 -9.98
C LEU A 129 -18.74 4.98 -8.47
N LYS A 130 -18.29 3.93 -7.79
CA LYS A 130 -18.34 3.84 -6.33
C LYS A 130 -17.07 3.17 -5.84
N VAL A 131 -16.60 3.66 -4.70
CA VAL A 131 -15.48 3.03 -3.99
C VAL A 131 -15.93 1.65 -3.51
N ASP A 132 -15.14 0.62 -3.80
CA ASP A 132 -15.31 -0.70 -3.20
C ASP A 132 -15.07 -0.61 -1.70
N ARG A 133 -16.17 -0.67 -0.93
CA ARG A 133 -16.14 -0.55 0.52
C ARG A 133 -15.56 -1.77 1.21
N ARG A 134 -15.58 -2.95 0.60
CA ARG A 134 -15.03 -4.18 1.20
C ARG A 134 -13.52 -4.06 1.26
N TRP A 135 -12.89 -3.69 0.14
CA TRP A 135 -11.45 -3.43 0.09
C TRP A 135 -11.03 -2.25 0.96
N PHE A 136 -11.80 -1.16 0.93
CA PHE A 136 -11.55 0.00 1.78
C PHE A 136 -11.54 -0.37 3.27
N ASN A 137 -12.57 -1.08 3.75
CA ASN A 137 -12.67 -1.48 5.15
C ASN A 137 -11.58 -2.48 5.53
N LYS A 138 -11.23 -3.40 4.62
CA LYS A 138 -10.14 -4.37 4.83
C LYS A 138 -8.78 -3.69 5.02
N LEU A 139 -8.50 -2.57 4.34
CA LEU A 139 -7.28 -1.78 4.61
C LEU A 139 -7.25 -1.25 6.05
N LEU A 140 -8.38 -0.73 6.54
CA LEU A 140 -8.49 -0.18 7.88
C LEU A 140 -8.32 -1.27 8.93
N GLU A 141 -8.99 -2.42 8.76
CA GLU A 141 -8.84 -3.60 9.62
C GLU A 141 -7.38 -4.10 9.67
N PHE A 142 -6.70 -4.12 8.51
CA PHE A 142 -5.29 -4.49 8.43
C PHE A 142 -4.42 -3.50 9.20
N THR A 143 -4.72 -2.20 9.07
CA THR A 143 -3.99 -1.14 9.77
C THR A 143 -4.17 -1.24 11.28
N GLU A 144 -5.39 -1.47 11.76
CA GLU A 144 -5.70 -1.68 13.18
C GLU A 144 -4.95 -2.90 13.74
N SER A 145 -4.94 -4.01 13.00
CA SER A 145 -4.21 -5.22 13.39
C SER A 145 -2.70 -4.96 13.53
N LEU A 146 -2.13 -4.12 12.65
CA LEU A 146 -0.72 -3.72 12.74
C LEU A 146 -0.46 -2.77 13.92
N ILE A 147 -1.39 -1.87 14.23
CA ILE A 147 -1.29 -0.97 15.39
C ILE A 147 -1.27 -1.81 16.68
N GLU A 148 -2.21 -2.74 16.83
CA GLU A 148 -2.29 -3.66 17.96
C GLU A 148 -0.99 -4.47 18.10
N TYR A 149 -0.55 -5.10 17.00
CA TYR A 149 0.69 -5.87 17.00
C TYR A 149 1.92 -5.02 17.33
N SER A 150 2.01 -3.81 16.80
CA SER A 150 3.15 -2.92 17.06
C SER A 150 3.25 -2.58 18.54
N ALA A 151 2.13 -2.30 19.20
CA ALA A 151 2.10 -1.86 20.60
C ALA A 151 3.08 -0.70 20.88
N GLY A 152 3.21 0.23 19.92
CA GLY A 152 4.13 1.37 19.99
C GLY A 152 5.61 1.04 19.74
N ARG A 153 5.96 -0.19 19.34
CA ARG A 153 7.36 -0.59 19.06
C ARG A 153 7.85 -0.16 17.67
N TYR A 154 6.92 -0.02 16.72
CA TYR A 154 7.19 0.36 15.33
C TYR A 154 6.19 1.42 14.85
N PRO A 155 6.62 2.43 14.06
CA PRO A 155 5.69 3.31 13.39
C PRO A 155 4.91 2.53 12.33
N ILE A 156 3.60 2.77 12.29
CA ILE A 156 2.71 2.28 11.22
C ILE A 156 2.65 3.35 10.14
N VAL A 157 2.76 2.94 8.87
CA VAL A 157 2.71 3.83 7.71
C VAL A 157 1.74 3.28 6.66
N GLN A 158 1.38 4.12 5.69
CA GLN A 158 0.59 3.71 4.54
C GLN A 158 1.32 2.63 3.71
N PRO A 159 0.59 1.68 3.10
CA PRO A 159 1.19 0.76 2.14
C PRO A 159 1.46 1.52 0.82
N LEU A 160 1.89 0.80 -0.21
CA LEU A 160 2.04 1.40 -1.53
C LEU A 160 0.67 1.86 -2.06
N PHE A 161 0.44 3.16 -1.99
CA PHE A 161 -0.69 3.83 -2.58
C PHE A 161 -0.30 4.33 -3.97
N ARG A 162 -0.75 3.62 -5.00
CA ARG A 162 -0.52 4.00 -6.40
C ARG A 162 -1.43 5.17 -6.76
N GLY A 163 -0.91 6.13 -7.51
CA GLY A 163 -1.59 7.41 -7.77
C GLY A 163 -2.72 7.29 -8.81
N PRO A 164 -3.46 8.38 -9.06
CA PRO A 164 -4.63 8.36 -9.96
C PRO A 164 -4.32 7.85 -11.38
N ILE A 165 -3.16 8.21 -11.93
CA ILE A 165 -2.76 7.75 -13.26
C ILE A 165 -2.44 6.25 -13.29
N ASP A 166 -1.82 5.72 -12.24
CA ASP A 166 -1.57 4.28 -12.10
C ASP A 166 -2.87 3.51 -11.90
N MET A 167 -3.80 4.08 -11.13
CA MET A 167 -5.15 3.53 -10.95
C MET A 167 -5.88 3.45 -12.29
N ALA A 168 -5.83 4.53 -13.09
CA ALA A 168 -6.44 4.55 -14.42
C ALA A 168 -5.77 3.56 -15.39
N ALA A 169 -4.43 3.49 -15.38
CA ALA A 169 -3.67 2.51 -16.17
C ALA A 169 -4.05 1.07 -15.81
N SER A 170 -4.23 0.78 -14.52
CA SER A 170 -4.68 -0.53 -14.05
C SER A 170 -6.11 -0.86 -14.47
N ALA A 171 -7.00 0.12 -14.51
CA ALA A 171 -8.41 -0.09 -14.87
C ALA A 171 -8.62 -0.32 -16.38
N LEU A 172 -7.90 0.42 -17.23
CA LEU A 172 -8.05 0.41 -18.70
C LEU A 172 -7.05 -0.48 -19.43
N GLY A 173 -5.84 -0.61 -18.89
CA GLY A 173 -4.65 -0.99 -19.64
C GLY A 173 -3.85 0.24 -20.11
N PRO A 174 -2.51 0.16 -20.14
CA PRO A 174 -1.65 1.31 -20.43
C PRO A 174 -1.77 1.81 -21.87
N ASP A 175 -2.00 0.92 -22.83
CA ASP A 175 -2.24 1.24 -24.24
C ASP A 175 -3.52 2.06 -24.43
N LYS A 176 -4.61 1.65 -23.77
CA LYS A 176 -5.89 2.33 -23.86
C LYS A 176 -5.92 3.63 -23.06
N LEU A 177 -5.15 3.72 -21.98
CA LEU A 177 -4.95 4.98 -21.28
C LEU A 177 -4.34 6.04 -22.21
N CYS A 178 -3.34 5.66 -23.03
CA CYS A 178 -2.76 6.58 -24.02
C CYS A 178 -3.80 7.04 -25.05
N ILE A 179 -4.67 6.13 -25.51
CA ILE A 179 -5.76 6.48 -26.44
C ILE A 179 -6.76 7.40 -25.76
N ALA A 180 -7.17 7.11 -24.53
CA ALA A 180 -8.12 7.93 -23.76
C ALA A 180 -7.58 9.34 -23.54
N ALA A 181 -6.30 9.49 -23.18
CA ALA A 181 -5.66 10.79 -22.99
C ALA A 181 -5.66 11.66 -24.26
N TYR A 182 -5.70 11.05 -25.44
CA TYR A 182 -5.73 11.75 -26.72
C TYR A 182 -7.15 11.96 -27.27
N LYS A 183 -8.01 10.94 -27.21
CA LYS A 183 -9.33 10.92 -27.89
C LYS A 183 -10.53 11.17 -26.96
N HIS A 184 -10.37 10.93 -25.67
CA HIS A 184 -11.46 10.92 -24.68
C HIS A 184 -11.04 11.65 -23.42
N LYS A 185 -10.50 12.87 -23.61
CA LYS A 185 -9.86 13.63 -22.54
C LYS A 185 -10.83 13.94 -21.40
N GLU A 186 -12.05 14.33 -21.73
CA GLU A 186 -13.09 14.69 -20.76
C GLU A 186 -13.47 13.47 -19.90
N ASP A 187 -13.65 12.30 -20.52
CA ASP A 187 -13.97 11.07 -19.80
C ASP A 187 -12.81 10.63 -18.90
N LEU A 188 -11.58 10.75 -19.39
CA LEU A 188 -10.39 10.44 -18.60
C LEU A 188 -10.22 11.42 -17.43
N ASP A 189 -10.42 12.72 -17.65
CA ASP A 189 -10.30 13.76 -16.61
C ASP A 189 -11.32 13.49 -15.47
N LEU A 190 -12.56 13.13 -15.81
CA LEU A 190 -13.58 12.73 -14.82
C LEU A 190 -13.18 11.46 -14.05
N PHE A 191 -12.62 10.46 -14.74
CA PHE A 191 -12.19 9.22 -14.07
C PHE A 191 -10.97 9.43 -13.17
N LEU A 192 -10.03 10.30 -13.58
CA LEU A 192 -8.87 10.68 -12.76
C LEU A 192 -9.30 11.47 -11.52
N ASP A 193 -10.31 12.33 -11.62
CA ASP A 193 -10.89 13.01 -10.46
C ASP A 193 -11.49 12.01 -9.47
N PHE A 194 -12.28 11.03 -9.94
CA PHE A 194 -12.77 9.94 -9.10
C PHE A 194 -11.63 9.15 -8.42
N CYS A 195 -10.57 8.83 -9.17
CA CYS A 195 -9.40 8.14 -8.62
C CYS A 195 -8.69 8.98 -7.55
N ALA A 196 -8.49 10.29 -7.79
CA ALA A 196 -7.87 11.21 -6.85
C ALA A 196 -8.69 11.38 -5.56
N GLN A 197 -10.00 11.54 -5.69
CA GLN A 197 -10.90 11.63 -4.53
C GLN A 197 -10.89 10.33 -3.71
N THR A 198 -10.89 9.17 -4.39
CA THR A 198 -10.79 7.85 -3.75
C THR A 198 -9.47 7.70 -3.00
N PHE A 199 -8.35 8.06 -3.62
CA PHE A 199 -7.03 8.06 -3.02
C PHE A 199 -6.98 8.93 -1.76
N ILE A 200 -7.40 10.19 -1.85
CA ILE A 200 -7.36 11.15 -0.74
C ILE A 200 -8.23 10.66 0.42
N LYS A 201 -9.42 10.14 0.12
CA LYS A 201 -10.35 9.62 1.12
C LYS A 201 -9.76 8.42 1.87
N ALA A 202 -9.19 7.45 1.14
CA ALA A 202 -8.57 6.28 1.76
C ALA A 202 -7.34 6.65 2.58
N LEU A 203 -6.49 7.55 2.07
CA LEU A 203 -5.27 7.95 2.76
C LEU A 203 -5.59 8.70 4.05
N ARG A 204 -6.56 9.62 4.02
CA ARG A 204 -7.01 10.34 5.22
C ARG A 204 -7.60 9.40 6.25
N ALA A 205 -8.53 8.52 5.84
CA ALA A 205 -9.14 7.56 6.76
C ALA A 205 -8.10 6.65 7.43
N GLN A 206 -7.09 6.19 6.68
CA GLN A 206 -6.00 5.41 7.25
C GLN A 206 -5.11 6.26 8.19
N ALA A 207 -4.74 7.47 7.76
CA ALA A 207 -3.90 8.36 8.56
C ALA A 207 -4.55 8.76 9.88
N ASP A 208 -5.88 8.93 9.90
CA ASP A 208 -6.64 9.24 11.11
C ASP A 208 -6.66 8.09 12.13
N LEU A 209 -6.49 6.83 11.67
CA LEU A 209 -6.35 5.66 12.55
C LEU A 209 -4.93 5.50 13.10
N ILE A 210 -3.91 5.95 12.35
CA ILE A 210 -2.51 5.70 12.71
C ILE A 210 -2.10 6.60 13.90
N PRO A 211 -1.66 6.02 15.03
CA PRO A 211 -1.23 6.79 16.17
C PRO A 211 0.06 7.55 15.85
N ARG A 212 0.25 8.71 16.50
CA ARG A 212 1.53 9.41 16.47
C ARG A 212 2.58 8.55 17.17
N PHE A 213 3.70 8.36 16.49
CA PHE A 213 4.88 7.64 16.97
C PHE A 213 5.94 8.61 17.51
#